data_AF-A0A6L5BCU9-F1
#
_entry.id   AF-A0A6L5BCU9-F1
#
_cell.length_a   1.000
_cell.length_b   1.000
_cell.length_c   1.000
_cell.angle_alpha   90.00
_cell.angle_beta   90.00
_cell.angle_gamma   90.00
#
_symmetry.space_group_name_H-M   'P 1'
#
loop_
_entity.id
_entity.type
_entity.pdbx_description
1 polymer ?
#
loop_
_entity_poly.entity_id
_entity_poly.type
_entity_poly.pdbx_seq_one_letter_code
_entity_poly.pdbx_strand_id
1 'polypeptide(L)'
;MASKSIVVFVAIAFLSIVSAKDFMVGDDKGWTINFDYQAWAQDKEFYVGDKLVFKYPVGVHNVFKVNGTAFQNCSKPPLSVALITGNDTIVLATPGRKWYICGVAQHCAVGGQKLLIVVNPVAMSPGVAPWLSFGAPTQASPATGSANGIVIASFQSITAVALAVFFVIAF
;
A
#
# COMPACT_ATOMS: atom_id res chain seq x y z
N MET A 1 13.86 55.82 16.68
CA MET A 1 12.75 55.16 15.98
C MET A 1 13.13 53.70 15.79
N ALA A 2 12.64 52.79 16.63
CA ALA A 2 12.98 51.37 16.57
C ALA A 2 11.91 50.64 15.74
N SER A 3 12.27 50.25 14.53
CA SER A 3 11.41 49.46 13.65
C SER A 3 11.34 48.03 14.19
N LYS A 4 10.16 47.62 14.66
CA LYS A 4 9.89 46.23 15.04
C LYS A 4 9.52 45.46 13.79
N SER A 5 10.50 44.81 13.18
CA SER A 5 10.26 43.87 12.07
C SER A 5 9.44 42.68 12.58
N ILE A 6 8.17 42.60 12.17
CA ILE A 6 7.33 41.42 12.39
C ILE A 6 7.75 40.37 11.35
N VAL A 7 8.42 39.31 11.81
CA VAL A 7 8.76 38.14 11.01
C VAL A 7 7.55 37.20 11.00
N VAL A 8 6.84 37.12 9.87
CA VAL A 8 5.74 36.17 9.68
C VAL A 8 6.33 34.83 9.24
N PHE A 9 6.31 33.83 10.13
CA PHE A 9 6.64 32.45 9.77
C PHE A 9 5.44 31.80 9.07
N VAL A 10 5.50 31.69 7.74
CA VAL A 10 4.55 30.89 6.96
C VAL A 10 4.94 29.42 7.09
N ALA A 11 4.20 28.66 7.89
CA ALA A 11 4.34 27.21 7.95
C ALA A 11 3.71 26.59 6.70
N ILE A 12 4.54 26.24 5.71
CA ILE A 12 4.11 25.50 4.53
C ILE A 12 3.88 24.03 4.95
N ALA A 13 2.61 23.62 5.03
CA ALA A 13 2.27 22.21 5.22
C ALA A 13 2.53 21.45 3.92
N PHE A 14 3.57 20.60 3.90
CA PHE A 14 3.83 19.68 2.79
C PHE A 14 2.84 18.52 2.85
N LEU A 15 1.87 18.50 1.93
CA LEU A 15 1.03 17.33 1.67
C LEU A 15 1.87 16.32 0.86
N SER A 16 2.38 15.29 1.53
CA SER A 16 3.07 14.18 0.86
C SER A 16 2.07 13.38 0.02
N ILE A 17 2.18 13.46 -1.30
CA ILE A 17 1.41 12.60 -2.23
C ILE A 17 2.10 11.24 -2.25
N VAL A 18 1.47 10.22 -1.65
CA VAL A 18 1.98 8.84 -1.71
C VAL A 18 1.60 8.25 -3.07
N SER A 19 2.60 7.97 -3.91
CA SER A 19 2.43 7.22 -5.17
C SER A 19 2.81 5.76 -4.97
N ALA A 20 2.08 4.86 -5.65
CA ALA A 20 2.50 3.47 -5.80
C ALA A 20 3.82 3.38 -6.58
N LYS A 21 4.70 2.47 -6.17
CA LYS A 21 5.98 2.15 -6.81
C LYS A 21 5.89 0.84 -7.60
N ASP A 22 6.61 0.76 -8.70
CA ASP A 22 6.81 -0.48 -9.45
C ASP A 22 8.23 -1.01 -9.17
N PHE A 23 8.33 -2.22 -8.62
CA PHE A 23 9.60 -2.88 -8.31
C PHE A 23 9.91 -3.95 -9.37
N MET A 24 11.01 -3.76 -10.09
CA MET A 24 11.53 -4.77 -11.02
C MET A 24 12.22 -5.87 -10.21
N VAL A 25 11.63 -7.06 -10.16
CA VAL A 25 12.15 -8.15 -9.34
C VAL A 25 13.50 -8.62 -9.90
N GLY A 26 14.56 -8.50 -9.08
CA GLY A 26 15.93 -8.80 -9.47
C GLY A 26 16.64 -7.68 -10.24
N ASP A 27 16.04 -6.49 -10.33
CA ASP A 27 16.57 -5.32 -11.06
C ASP A 27 17.01 -5.71 -12.48
N ASP A 28 18.23 -5.39 -12.88
CA ASP A 28 18.77 -5.70 -14.21
C ASP A 28 18.95 -7.21 -14.47
N LYS A 29 18.94 -8.05 -13.42
CA LYS A 29 19.03 -9.51 -13.56
C LYS A 29 17.68 -10.14 -13.90
N GLY A 30 16.58 -9.47 -13.56
CA GLY A 30 15.23 -9.99 -13.73
C GLY A 30 14.94 -11.26 -12.91
N TRP A 31 13.90 -11.99 -13.32
CA TRP A 31 13.48 -13.23 -12.69
C TRP A 31 14.23 -14.44 -13.31
N THR A 32 15.38 -14.76 -12.73
CA THR A 32 16.30 -15.85 -13.11
C THR A 32 16.69 -16.77 -11.94
N ILE A 33 17.43 -17.84 -12.23
CA ILE A 33 18.04 -18.75 -11.24
C ILE A 33 19.39 -18.23 -10.75
N ASN A 34 19.89 -18.78 -9.64
CA ASN A 34 21.17 -18.48 -9.00
C ASN A 34 21.34 -16.99 -8.62
N PHE A 35 20.25 -16.37 -8.17
CA PHE A 35 20.20 -14.98 -7.74
C PHE A 35 19.57 -14.89 -6.35
N ASP A 36 20.15 -14.08 -5.47
CA ASP A 36 19.66 -13.89 -4.10
C ASP A 36 18.57 -12.82 -4.04
N TYR A 37 17.32 -13.27 -4.19
CA TYR A 37 16.15 -12.40 -4.09
C TYR A 37 15.88 -11.87 -2.68
N GLN A 38 16.39 -12.53 -1.63
CA GLN A 38 16.20 -12.05 -0.27
C GLN A 38 17.13 -10.88 0.00
N ALA A 39 18.38 -10.97 -0.45
CA ALA A 39 19.31 -9.84 -0.45
C ALA A 39 18.76 -8.68 -1.31
N TRP A 40 18.21 -8.97 -2.49
CA TRP A 40 17.54 -7.95 -3.32
C TRP A 40 16.37 -7.27 -2.60
N ALA A 41 15.60 -7.99 -1.78
CA ALA A 41 14.45 -7.42 -1.08
C ALA A 41 14.82 -6.65 0.21
N GLN A 42 16.04 -6.82 0.73
CA GLN A 42 16.40 -6.42 2.09
C GLN A 42 16.33 -4.91 2.34
N ASP A 43 16.64 -4.09 1.33
CA ASP A 43 16.67 -2.62 1.41
C ASP A 43 15.41 -1.95 0.84
N LYS A 44 14.38 -2.75 0.54
CA LYS A 44 13.14 -2.29 -0.09
C LYS A 44 11.98 -2.35 0.89
N GLU A 45 11.21 -1.26 0.90
CA GLU A 45 9.94 -1.20 1.61
C GLU A 45 8.79 -1.33 0.61
N PHE A 46 7.98 -2.37 0.80
CA PHE A 46 6.81 -2.64 -0.02
C PHE A 46 5.55 -2.19 0.71
N TYR A 47 4.68 -1.45 0.03
CA TYR A 47 3.42 -0.96 0.56
C TYR A 47 2.24 -1.50 -0.24
N VAL A 48 1.05 -1.49 0.38
CA VAL A 48 -0.18 -1.75 -0.37
C VAL A 48 -0.32 -0.74 -1.50
N GLY A 49 -0.57 -1.24 -2.71
CA GLY A 49 -0.67 -0.45 -3.93
C GLY A 49 0.56 -0.54 -4.84
N ASP A 50 1.73 -0.86 -4.28
CA ASP A 50 2.94 -1.10 -5.07
C ASP A 50 2.79 -2.33 -5.98
N LYS A 51 3.66 -2.44 -6.97
CA LYS A 51 3.68 -3.57 -7.91
C LYS A 51 5.02 -4.27 -7.92
N LEU A 52 4.98 -5.58 -8.08
CA LEU A 52 6.13 -6.38 -8.48
C LEU A 52 6.04 -6.67 -9.97
N VAL A 53 7.13 -6.42 -10.70
CA VAL A 53 7.23 -6.69 -12.13
C VAL A 53 8.27 -7.77 -12.34
N PHE A 54 7.83 -8.92 -12.86
CA PHE A 54 8.67 -10.08 -13.13
C PHE A 54 8.99 -10.14 -14.63
N LYS A 55 10.25 -9.90 -14.97
CA LYS A 55 10.75 -9.98 -16.35
C LYS A 55 11.61 -11.22 -16.54
N TYR A 56 11.31 -12.01 -17.56
CA TYR A 56 12.05 -13.23 -17.88
C TYR A 56 11.73 -13.71 -19.30
N PRO A 57 12.60 -14.52 -19.93
CA PRO A 57 12.30 -15.10 -21.25
C PRO A 57 11.07 -16.02 -21.20
N VAL A 58 10.12 -15.80 -22.11
CA VAL A 58 8.88 -16.58 -22.21
C VAL A 58 9.19 -18.07 -22.34
N GLY A 59 8.48 -18.90 -21.58
CA GLY A 59 8.67 -20.36 -21.59
C GLY A 59 9.85 -20.88 -20.77
N VAL A 60 10.75 -20.02 -20.29
CA VAL A 60 11.90 -20.44 -19.47
C VAL A 60 11.57 -20.41 -17.98
N HIS A 61 10.84 -19.38 -17.55
CA HIS A 61 10.39 -19.24 -16.17
C HIS A 61 8.87 -19.02 -16.10
N ASN A 62 8.35 -19.00 -14.89
CA ASN A 62 6.98 -18.63 -14.57
C ASN A 62 6.95 -18.10 -13.12
N VAL A 63 5.81 -17.55 -12.74
CA VAL A 63 5.60 -17.01 -11.39
C VAL A 63 4.35 -17.63 -10.78
N PHE A 64 4.53 -18.30 -9.64
CA PHE A 64 3.44 -18.72 -8.77
C PHE A 64 3.42 -17.88 -7.50
N LYS A 65 2.26 -17.35 -7.14
CA LYS A 65 2.01 -16.86 -5.78
C LYS A 65 1.65 -18.05 -4.89
N VAL A 66 2.35 -18.20 -3.77
CA VAL A 66 2.22 -19.36 -2.88
C VAL A 66 2.09 -18.94 -1.41
N ASN A 67 1.86 -19.90 -0.52
CA ASN A 67 1.93 -19.71 0.94
C ASN A 67 3.33 -20.05 1.47
N GLY A 68 3.57 -19.81 2.76
CA GLY A 68 4.88 -20.06 3.39
C GLY A 68 5.36 -21.51 3.30
N THR A 69 4.48 -22.49 3.50
CA THR A 69 4.82 -23.92 3.41
C THR A 69 5.23 -24.32 2.00
N ALA A 70 4.45 -23.92 1.00
CA ALA A 70 4.76 -24.18 -0.41
C ALA A 70 6.02 -23.44 -0.88
N PHE A 71 6.28 -22.24 -0.34
CA PHE A 71 7.53 -21.53 -0.57
C PHE A 71 8.73 -22.30 -0.01
N GLN A 72 8.66 -22.78 1.23
CA GLN A 72 9.75 -23.56 1.85
C GLN A 72 10.03 -24.84 1.07
N ASN A 73 8.97 -25.55 0.69
CA ASN A 73 9.06 -26.83 -0.02
C ASN A 73 9.20 -26.70 -1.55
N CYS A 74 9.20 -25.47 -2.08
CA CYS A 74 9.18 -25.21 -3.53
C CYS A 74 8.07 -25.98 -4.28
N SER A 75 6.88 -26.08 -3.68
CA SER A 75 5.76 -26.83 -4.24
C SER A 75 4.73 -25.93 -4.92
N LYS A 76 4.13 -26.44 -6.01
CA LYS A 76 3.05 -25.75 -6.74
C LYS A 76 1.71 -26.05 -6.05
N PRO A 77 0.92 -25.03 -5.68
CA PRO A 77 -0.45 -25.26 -5.21
C PRO A 77 -1.29 -25.92 -6.33
N PRO A 78 -2.07 -26.97 -6.04
CA PRO A 78 -2.81 -27.73 -7.05
C PRO A 78 -3.80 -26.90 -7.88
N LEU A 79 -4.33 -25.83 -7.30
CA LEU A 79 -5.34 -24.96 -7.91
C LEU A 79 -4.80 -23.58 -8.29
N SER A 80 -3.48 -23.42 -8.33
CA SER A 80 -2.86 -22.15 -8.73
C SER A 80 -2.56 -22.12 -10.22
N VAL A 81 -2.88 -21.00 -10.86
CA VAL A 81 -2.48 -20.71 -12.24
C VAL A 81 -1.18 -19.91 -12.19
N ALA A 82 -0.20 -20.33 -13.00
CA ALA A 82 1.04 -19.60 -13.15
C ALA A 82 0.86 -18.36 -14.01
N LEU A 83 1.61 -17.30 -13.71
CA LEU A 83 1.86 -16.23 -14.68
C LEU A 83 3.03 -16.65 -15.58
N ILE A 84 2.89 -16.44 -16.89
CA ILE A 84 3.75 -17.05 -17.92
C ILE A 84 4.13 -16.09 -19.06
N THR A 85 3.81 -14.79 -18.96
CA THR A 85 3.94 -13.87 -20.12
C THR A 85 5.38 -13.40 -20.34
N GLY A 86 6.27 -13.61 -19.38
CA GLY A 86 7.64 -13.06 -19.41
C GLY A 86 7.74 -11.59 -18.99
N ASN A 87 6.62 -10.92 -18.76
CA ASN A 87 6.53 -9.56 -18.21
C ASN A 87 5.27 -9.44 -17.34
N ASP A 88 5.25 -10.21 -16.25
CA ASP A 88 4.08 -10.30 -15.39
C ASP A 88 4.11 -9.26 -14.27
N THR A 89 2.99 -8.58 -14.05
CA THR A 89 2.86 -7.58 -12.97
C THR A 89 1.89 -8.07 -11.90
N ILE A 90 2.30 -7.97 -10.64
CA ILE A 90 1.48 -8.30 -9.48
C ILE A 90 1.30 -7.07 -8.61
N VAL A 91 0.06 -6.61 -8.45
CA VAL A 91 -0.29 -5.54 -7.50
C VAL A 91 -0.30 -6.11 -6.07
N LEU A 92 0.38 -5.42 -5.16
CA LEU A 92 0.42 -5.74 -3.74
C LEU A 92 -0.84 -5.19 -3.07
N ALA A 93 -1.93 -5.94 -3.18
CA ALA A 93 -3.26 -5.47 -2.75
C ALA A 93 -3.52 -5.55 -1.24
N THR A 94 -2.74 -6.33 -0.49
CA THR A 94 -2.97 -6.54 0.95
C THR A 94 -1.68 -6.56 1.75
N PRO A 95 -1.69 -6.14 3.03
CA PRO A 95 -0.51 -6.22 3.89
C PRO A 95 -0.07 -7.66 4.16
N GLY A 96 1.09 -7.79 4.81
CA GLY A 96 1.65 -9.04 5.29
C GLY A 96 2.60 -9.71 4.31
N ARG A 97 3.07 -10.91 4.71
CA ARG A 97 4.02 -11.70 3.92
C ARG A 97 3.42 -12.15 2.59
N LYS A 98 4.19 -12.03 1.51
CA LYS A 98 3.87 -12.56 0.18
C LYS A 98 5.02 -13.43 -0.29
N TRP A 99 4.70 -14.58 -0.88
CA TRP A 99 5.67 -15.55 -1.36
C TRP A 99 5.46 -15.85 -2.83
N TYR A 100 6.55 -15.89 -3.58
CA TYR A 100 6.56 -16.15 -5.01
C TYR A 100 7.66 -17.17 -5.35
N ILE A 101 7.38 -18.07 -6.27
CA ILE A 101 8.35 -19.09 -6.73
C ILE A 101 8.29 -19.27 -8.24
N CYS A 102 9.37 -19.75 -8.84
CA CYS A 102 9.32 -20.37 -10.15
C CYS A 102 9.03 -21.86 -9.99
N GLY A 103 8.02 -22.35 -10.70
CA GLY A 103 7.62 -23.75 -10.69
C GLY A 103 8.31 -24.60 -11.77
N VAL A 104 9.24 -24.07 -12.55
CA VAL A 104 9.91 -24.86 -13.59
C VAL A 104 10.96 -25.77 -12.96
N ALA A 105 10.83 -27.08 -13.15
CA ALA A 105 11.77 -28.12 -12.69
C ALA A 105 12.38 -27.84 -11.30
N GLN A 106 13.70 -27.64 -11.23
CA GLN A 106 14.46 -27.39 -10.01
C GLN A 106 14.82 -25.90 -9.80
N HIS A 107 14.17 -24.98 -10.52
CA HIS A 107 14.51 -23.55 -10.47
C HIS A 107 14.30 -22.95 -9.07
N CYS A 108 13.24 -23.32 -8.36
CA CYS A 108 13.02 -22.86 -6.98
C CYS A 108 13.96 -23.56 -5.98
N ALA A 109 14.01 -24.89 -6.00
CA ALA A 109 14.65 -25.68 -4.94
C ALA A 109 16.19 -25.64 -5.00
N VAL A 110 16.75 -25.72 -6.21
CA VAL A 110 18.20 -25.72 -6.44
C VAL A 110 18.65 -24.35 -6.96
N GLY A 111 17.92 -23.79 -7.91
CA GLY A 111 18.25 -22.49 -8.50
C GLY A 111 17.91 -21.28 -7.62
N GLY A 112 17.29 -21.47 -6.45
CA GLY A 112 16.95 -20.37 -5.53
C GLY A 112 15.97 -19.33 -6.10
N GLN A 113 15.24 -19.65 -7.17
CA GLN A 113 14.32 -18.71 -7.83
C GLN A 113 13.00 -18.58 -7.05
N LYS A 114 13.07 -17.85 -5.93
CA LYS A 114 12.00 -17.65 -4.96
C LYS A 114 12.15 -16.31 -4.23
N LEU A 115 11.05 -15.59 -4.06
CA LEU A 115 11.00 -14.29 -3.39
C LEU A 115 10.00 -14.31 -2.23
N LEU A 116 10.40 -13.72 -1.11
CA LEU A 116 9.56 -13.44 0.04
C LEU A 116 9.69 -11.95 0.33
N ILE A 117 8.56 -11.26 0.45
CA ILE A 117 8.51 -9.85 0.86
C ILE A 117 7.49 -9.66 1.98
N VAL A 118 7.64 -8.58 2.73
CA VAL A 118 6.66 -8.11 3.70
C VAL A 118 6.04 -6.83 3.17
N VAL A 119 4.71 -6.83 3.01
CA VAL A 119 3.96 -5.67 2.53
C VAL A 119 3.37 -4.92 3.72
N ASN A 120 3.71 -3.65 3.85
CA ASN A 120 3.15 -2.75 4.84
C ASN A 120 1.76 -2.26 4.39
N PRO A 121 0.85 -1.90 5.31
CA PRO A 121 -0.35 -1.15 4.97
C PRO A 121 -0.02 0.11 4.17
N VAL A 122 -1.01 0.69 3.48
CA VAL A 122 -0.82 1.98 2.78
C VAL A 122 -0.12 2.94 3.74
N ALA A 123 0.97 3.57 3.29
CA ALA A 123 1.67 4.57 4.06
C ALA A 123 0.70 5.74 4.30
N MET A 124 0.00 5.73 5.43
CA MET A 124 -0.76 6.89 5.88
C MET A 124 0.28 7.94 6.25
N SER A 125 0.17 9.14 5.66
CA SER A 125 0.98 10.28 6.09
C SER A 125 0.84 10.44 7.61
N PRO A 126 1.92 10.68 8.38
CA PRO A 126 1.81 11.02 9.79
C PRO A 126 1.16 12.41 9.91
N GLY A 127 -0.16 12.44 9.87
CA GLY A 127 -0.94 13.67 9.86
C GLY A 127 -2.38 13.39 10.26
N VAL A 128 -2.72 13.85 11.46
CA VAL A 128 -4.01 13.75 12.18
C VAL A 128 -4.22 12.40 12.90
N ALA A 129 -3.75 12.37 14.15
CA ALA A 129 -4.30 11.46 15.15
C ALA A 129 -5.83 11.62 15.19
N PRO A 130 -6.63 10.54 15.19
CA PRO A 130 -8.04 10.66 15.49
C PRO A 130 -8.17 11.05 16.97
N TRP A 131 -8.38 12.34 17.24
CA TRP A 131 -9.02 12.76 18.50
C TRP A 131 -10.48 12.32 18.41
N LEU A 132 -10.72 11.03 18.62
CA LEU A 132 -12.03 10.51 18.98
C LEU A 132 -11.89 9.97 20.40
N SER A 133 -12.05 10.90 21.35
CA SER A 133 -12.51 10.56 22.69
C SER A 133 -13.83 9.83 22.52
N PHE A 134 -13.79 8.50 22.47
CA PHE A 134 -14.97 7.68 22.70
C PHE A 134 -15.39 7.92 24.15
N GLY A 135 -16.25 8.93 24.33
CA GLY A 135 -17.06 9.06 25.53
C GLY A 135 -17.85 7.78 25.67
N ALA A 136 -17.49 6.97 26.67
CA ALA A 136 -18.27 5.81 27.06
C ALA A 136 -19.66 6.29 27.51
N PRO A 137 -20.77 5.79 26.92
CA PRO A 137 -22.06 5.89 27.55
C PRO A 137 -22.25 4.65 28.41
N THR A 138 -22.10 4.81 29.72
CA THR A 138 -22.80 3.97 30.68
C THR A 138 -24.30 4.21 30.53
N GLN A 139 -25.08 3.15 30.38
CA GLN A 139 -26.21 2.77 31.28
C GLN A 139 -27.42 2.15 30.54
N ALA A 140 -27.75 0.93 31.02
CA ALA A 140 -29.03 0.21 31.12
C ALA A 140 -30.14 0.35 30.05
N SER A 141 -30.61 -0.81 29.58
CA SER A 141 -31.96 -1.04 29.04
C SER A 141 -33.00 -1.21 30.16
N PRO A 142 -34.33 -1.34 29.90
CA PRO A 142 -35.15 -0.97 28.71
C PRO A 142 -36.50 -0.27 29.10
N ALA A 143 -37.25 0.27 28.11
CA ALA A 143 -38.73 0.10 27.97
C ALA A 143 -39.37 0.98 26.86
N THR A 144 -40.06 0.29 25.93
CA THR A 144 -41.33 0.59 25.21
C THR A 144 -41.88 2.01 25.06
N GLY A 145 -42.26 2.37 23.82
CA GLY A 145 -43.25 3.42 23.55
C GLY A 145 -43.35 3.81 22.07
N SER A 146 -44.54 3.61 21.49
CA SER A 146 -44.93 3.78 20.08
C SER A 146 -45.08 5.25 19.65
N ALA A 147 -44.78 5.60 18.39
CA ALA A 147 -45.64 6.38 17.47
C ALA A 147 -44.89 6.94 16.24
N ASN A 148 -45.64 7.04 15.15
CA ASN A 148 -45.26 7.37 13.77
C ASN A 148 -44.74 8.79 13.55
N GLY A 149 -43.86 8.96 12.56
CA GLY A 149 -43.51 10.26 11.99
C GLY A 149 -42.62 10.14 10.76
N ILE A 150 -43.21 10.32 9.57
CA ILE A 150 -42.50 10.45 8.28
C ILE A 150 -41.81 11.82 8.27
N VAL A 151 -40.49 11.85 8.05
CA VAL A 151 -39.76 13.10 7.75
C VAL A 151 -38.96 12.91 6.47
N ILE A 152 -39.26 13.76 5.50
CA ILE A 152 -38.71 13.79 4.15
C ILE A 152 -37.27 14.31 4.22
N ALA A 153 -36.30 13.54 3.74
CA ALA A 153 -34.91 13.96 3.67
C ALA A 153 -34.63 14.72 2.37
N SER A 154 -34.50 16.05 2.47
CA SER A 154 -33.87 16.89 1.45
C SER A 154 -32.47 17.26 1.92
N PHE A 155 -31.43 16.69 1.28
CA PHE A 155 -30.05 17.14 1.49
C PHE A 155 -29.65 18.06 0.35
N GLN A 156 -29.70 19.36 0.64
CA GLN A 156 -29.11 20.41 -0.19
C GLN A 156 -27.59 20.41 0.00
N SER A 157 -26.88 20.43 -1.11
CA SER A 157 -25.44 20.64 -1.22
C SER A 157 -25.07 22.08 -0.83
N ILE A 158 -24.16 22.28 0.13
CA ILE A 158 -23.52 23.58 0.42
C ILE A 158 -22.06 23.30 0.85
N THR A 159 -21.07 23.59 -0.01
CA THR A 159 -20.13 24.75 -0.02
C THR A 159 -19.23 24.86 1.23
N ALA A 160 -18.03 25.44 1.25
CA ALA A 160 -17.25 26.27 0.33
C ALA A 160 -15.76 26.12 0.72
N VAL A 161 -14.83 26.15 -0.25
CA VAL A 161 -13.40 26.35 0.03
C VAL A 161 -13.16 27.85 0.11
N ALA A 162 -12.95 28.38 1.32
CA ALA A 162 -12.53 29.75 1.53
C ALA A 162 -11.02 29.88 1.30
N LEU A 163 -10.63 30.44 0.16
CA LEU A 163 -9.27 30.94 -0.10
C LEU A 163 -9.21 32.40 0.39
N ALA A 164 -8.67 32.60 1.59
CA ALA A 164 -8.26 33.93 2.05
C ALA A 164 -6.82 34.17 1.61
N VAL A 165 -6.62 34.92 0.53
CA VAL A 165 -5.35 35.57 0.20
C VAL A 165 -5.59 37.06 0.38
N PHE A 166 -5.22 37.59 1.56
CA PHE A 166 -5.26 39.03 1.81
C PHE A 166 -3.92 39.67 1.43
N PHE A 167 -4.06 40.68 0.57
CA PHE A 167 -3.08 41.68 0.14
C PHE A 167 -2.24 42.26 1.27
N VAL A 168 -0.92 42.30 1.10
CA VAL A 168 -0.06 43.39 1.61
C VAL A 168 1.15 43.58 0.68
N ILE A 169 1.08 44.49 -0.29
CA ILE A 169 2.23 45.31 -0.73
C ILE A 169 1.70 46.68 -1.20
N ALA A 170 1.92 47.71 -0.38
CA ALA A 170 1.92 49.11 -0.82
C ALA A 170 2.77 49.91 0.17
N PHE A 171 4.01 50.19 -0.22
CA PHE A 171 4.77 51.44 -0.03
C PHE A 171 5.84 51.50 -1.11
#